data_AF-A0AAN6UJ61-F1
#
_entry.id   AF-A0AAN6UJ61-F1
#
_cell.length_a   1.000
_cell.length_b   1.000
_cell.length_c   1.000
_cell.angle_alpha   90.00
_cell.angle_beta   90.00
_cell.angle_gamma   90.00
#
_symmetry.space_group_name_H-M   'P 1'
#
loop_
_entity.id
_entity.type
_entity.pdbx_description
1 polymer ?
#
loop_
_entity_poly.entity_id
_entity_poly.type
_entity_poly.pdbx_seq_one_letter_code
_entity_poly.pdbx_strand_id
1 'polypeptide(L)'
;MAYRYITQVVLVGTRVLGRAFAEAYKQASASSQYQRAQAKNGGGTGGGGGVNLSTGMTLDEACKILNVKPPQGGKANMEEVMDRFKRLFDSNEPKNGGSFYLQSKILRARERIEAEAGPAMEKAAQEAEVKEGWNPKVYKDR
;
A
#
# COMPACT_ATOMS: atom_id res chain seq x y z
N MET A 1 22.07 25.08 -47.39
CA MET A 1 21.70 23.65 -47.28
C MET A 1 21.58 23.14 -45.84
N ALA A 2 22.39 23.60 -44.88
CA ALA A 2 22.37 23.12 -43.48
C ALA A 2 21.05 23.41 -42.70
N TYR A 3 20.43 24.57 -42.89
CA TYR A 3 19.22 24.94 -42.15
C TYR A 3 18.01 24.03 -42.41
N ARG A 4 17.94 23.39 -43.58
CA ARG A 4 16.85 22.47 -43.95
C ARG A 4 16.93 21.14 -43.19
N TYR A 5 18.14 20.69 -42.88
CA TYR A 5 18.35 19.49 -42.08
C TYR A 5 18.07 19.74 -40.60
N ILE A 6 18.46 20.92 -40.09
CA ILE A 6 18.17 21.33 -38.71
C ILE A 6 16.65 21.42 -38.48
N THR A 7 15.92 22.06 -39.40
CA THR A 7 14.45 22.16 -39.27
C THR A 7 13.76 20.80 -39.37
N GLN A 8 14.25 19.89 -40.21
CA GLN A 8 13.72 18.52 -40.29
C GLN A 8 13.95 17.73 -39.00
N VAL A 9 15.15 17.79 -38.41
CA VAL A 9 15.45 17.09 -37.16
C VAL A 9 14.59 17.62 -36.01
N VAL A 10 14.40 18.93 -35.91
CA VAL A 10 13.56 19.55 -34.87
C VAL A 10 12.08 19.17 -35.05
N LEU A 11 11.56 19.20 -36.28
CA LEU A 11 10.16 18.86 -36.57
C LEU A 11 9.85 17.39 -36.34
N VAL A 12 10.79 16.49 -36.61
CA VAL A 12 10.62 15.06 -36.37
C VAL A 12 10.79 14.74 -34.89
N GLY A 13 11.81 15.29 -34.23
CA GLY A 13 12.07 15.08 -32.80
C GLY A 13 10.94 15.55 -31.90
N THR A 14 10.33 16.71 -32.19
CA THR A 14 9.21 17.25 -31.41
C THR A 14 7.94 16.40 -31.52
N ARG A 15 7.66 15.78 -32.66
CA ARG A 15 6.49 14.88 -32.84
C ARG A 15 6.61 13.60 -32.03
N VAL A 16 7.80 13.02 -31.95
CA VAL A 16 8.04 11.77 -31.20
C VAL A 16 7.97 12.04 -29.70
N LEU A 17 8.65 13.07 -29.22
CA LEU A 17 8.60 13.47 -27.81
C LEU A 17 7.17 13.85 -27.39
N GLY A 18 6.48 14.67 -28.17
CA GLY A 18 5.11 15.12 -27.86
C GLY A 18 4.10 13.97 -27.74
N ARG A 19 4.20 12.94 -28.59
CA ARG A 19 3.34 11.74 -28.51
C ARG A 19 3.62 10.92 -27.26
N ALA A 20 4.88 10.72 -26.91
CA ALA A 20 5.27 9.99 -25.70
C ALA A 20 4.80 10.73 -24.42
N PHE A 21 4.94 12.06 -24.36
CA PHE A 21 4.43 12.84 -23.23
C PHE A 21 2.89 12.81 -23.15
N ALA A 22 2.18 12.88 -24.27
CA ALA A 22 0.72 12.79 -24.28
C ALA A 22 0.22 11.40 -23.84
N GLU A 23 0.88 10.32 -24.27
CA GLU A 23 0.58 8.96 -23.83
C GLU A 23 0.90 8.75 -22.35
N ALA A 24 2.04 9.24 -21.87
CA ALA A 24 2.38 9.21 -20.45
C ALA A 24 1.40 10.01 -19.59
N TYR A 25 0.96 11.20 -20.05
CA TYR A 25 -0.05 11.99 -19.37
C TYR A 25 -1.42 11.30 -19.36
N LYS A 26 -1.80 10.66 -20.46
CA LYS A 26 -3.02 9.83 -20.54
C LYS A 26 -2.92 8.62 -19.59
N GLN A 27 -1.75 7.98 -19.48
CA GLN A 27 -1.54 6.86 -18.55
C GLN A 27 -1.55 7.32 -17.08
N ALA A 28 -0.98 8.48 -16.76
CA ALA A 28 -1.00 9.05 -15.41
C ALA A 28 -2.40 9.53 -14.99
N SER A 29 -3.15 10.13 -15.91
CA SER A 29 -4.54 10.52 -15.67
C SER A 29 -5.45 9.29 -15.58
N ALA A 30 -5.26 8.27 -16.42
CA ALA A 30 -6.03 7.03 -16.32
C ALA A 30 -5.73 6.31 -14.99
N SER A 31 -4.47 6.13 -14.60
CA SER A 31 -4.10 5.44 -13.35
C SER A 31 -4.58 6.18 -12.09
N SER A 32 -4.59 7.51 -12.10
CA SER A 32 -5.18 8.31 -11.01
C SER A 32 -6.71 8.24 -11.00
N GLN A 33 -7.37 8.20 -12.16
CA GLN A 33 -8.83 8.01 -12.24
C GLN A 33 -9.24 6.58 -11.84
N TYR A 34 -8.48 5.54 -12.18
CA TYR A 34 -8.73 4.18 -11.70
C TYR A 34 -8.59 4.06 -10.18
N GLN A 35 -7.59 4.72 -9.58
CA GLN A 35 -7.46 4.81 -8.12
C GLN A 35 -8.62 5.58 -7.47
N ARG A 36 -9.05 6.68 -8.10
CA ARG A 36 -10.17 7.50 -7.60
C ARG A 36 -11.54 6.85 -7.79
N ALA A 37 -11.71 6.04 -8.84
CA ALA A 37 -12.92 5.28 -9.12
C ALA A 37 -13.04 4.04 -8.20
N GLN A 38 -11.92 3.37 -7.88
CA GLN A 38 -11.89 2.33 -6.85
C GLN A 38 -12.27 2.88 -5.47
N ALA A 39 -11.86 4.11 -5.14
CA ALA A 39 -12.28 4.78 -3.92
C ALA A 39 -13.77 5.18 -3.88
N LYS A 40 -14.47 5.18 -5.03
CA LYS A 40 -15.85 5.66 -5.14
C LYS A 40 -16.89 4.53 -5.25
N ASN A 41 -16.49 3.32 -5.68
CA ASN A 41 -17.38 2.16 -5.78
C ASN A 41 -17.38 1.24 -4.54
N GLY A 42 -16.48 1.46 -3.58
CA GLY A 42 -16.51 0.80 -2.26
C GLY A 42 -17.23 1.68 -1.23
N GLY A 43 -18.55 1.59 -1.17
CA GLY A 43 -19.33 2.29 -0.15
C GLY A 43 -19.02 1.78 1.26
N GLY A 44 -18.69 2.70 2.17
CA GLY A 44 -18.67 2.42 3.62
C GLY A 44 -17.44 2.96 4.35
N THR A 45 -17.54 4.21 4.81
CA THR A 45 -17.03 4.71 6.10
C THR A 45 -15.65 4.25 6.58
N GLY A 46 -14.64 5.13 6.43
CA GLY A 46 -13.44 5.08 7.26
C GLY A 46 -12.14 5.49 6.57
N GLY A 47 -11.83 6.80 6.58
CA GLY A 47 -10.45 7.25 6.80
C GLY A 47 -9.35 6.94 5.77
N GLY A 48 -9.61 6.80 4.47
CA GLY A 48 -8.55 6.48 3.49
C GLY A 48 -7.50 7.57 3.19
N GLY A 49 -7.68 8.80 3.69
CA GLY A 49 -6.79 9.94 3.41
C GLY A 49 -5.87 10.40 4.55
N GLY A 50 -6.20 10.07 5.81
CA GLY A 50 -5.51 10.62 6.99
C GLY A 50 -4.36 9.78 7.53
N VAL A 51 -4.40 8.46 7.31
CA VAL A 51 -3.39 7.52 7.86
C VAL A 51 -2.14 7.44 6.97
N ASN A 52 -2.30 7.71 5.67
CA ASN A 52 -1.18 7.80 4.72
C ASN A 52 -0.29 9.03 4.99
N LEU A 53 -0.83 10.08 5.64
CA LEU A 53 -0.09 11.30 5.94
C LEU A 53 0.73 11.21 7.24
N SER A 54 0.34 10.33 8.16
CA SER A 54 1.00 10.17 9.47
C SER A 54 2.12 9.11 9.46
N THR A 55 2.11 8.16 8.51
CA THR A 55 3.17 7.12 8.37
C THR A 55 3.94 7.20 7.03
N GLY A 56 3.39 7.86 6.01
CA GLY A 56 4.08 8.03 4.71
C GLY A 56 4.38 6.74 3.95
N MET A 57 3.69 5.63 4.25
CA MET A 57 3.88 4.32 3.61
C MET A 57 2.53 3.63 3.38
N THR A 58 2.30 3.22 2.14
CA THR A 58 1.09 2.49 1.72
C THR A 58 1.19 1.00 2.09
N LEU A 59 0.05 0.30 2.14
CA LEU A 59 0.02 -1.15 2.41
C LEU A 59 0.78 -1.94 1.33
N ASP A 60 0.62 -1.57 0.06
CA ASP A 60 1.32 -2.20 -1.06
C ASP A 60 2.84 -2.02 -0.96
N GLU A 61 3.30 -0.82 -0.57
CA GLU A 61 4.71 -0.57 -0.29
C GLU A 61 5.22 -1.40 0.88
N ALA A 62 4.46 -1.50 1.97
CA ALA A 62 4.83 -2.29 3.14
C ALA A 62 4.96 -3.79 2.80
N CYS A 63 4.02 -4.33 2.01
CA CYS A 63 4.08 -5.71 1.53
C CYS A 63 5.31 -5.96 0.64
N LYS A 64 5.66 -4.99 -0.22
CA LYS A 64 6.88 -5.07 -1.05
C LYS A 64 8.15 -5.01 -0.21
N ILE A 65 8.22 -4.13 0.79
CA ILE A 65 9.38 -3.99 1.68
C ILE A 65 9.67 -5.29 2.43
N LEU A 66 8.64 -5.95 2.97
CA LEU A 66 8.79 -7.23 3.70
C LEU A 66 8.76 -8.46 2.78
N ASN A 67 8.56 -8.25 1.46
CA ASN A 67 8.40 -9.31 0.46
C ASN A 67 7.37 -10.38 0.88
N VAL A 68 6.19 -9.90 1.28
CA VAL A 68 5.05 -10.72 1.68
C VAL A 68 3.89 -10.50 0.72
N LYS A 69 3.03 -11.50 0.57
CA LYS A 69 1.84 -11.36 -0.26
C LYS A 69 0.86 -10.36 0.40
N PRO A 70 0.16 -9.54 -0.39
CA PRO A 70 -0.92 -8.71 0.14
C PRO A 70 -1.98 -9.62 0.79
N PRO A 71 -2.69 -9.15 1.83
CA PRO A 71 -3.69 -9.94 2.54
C PRO A 71 -4.79 -10.40 1.55
N GLN A 72 -4.77 -11.67 1.19
CA GLN A 72 -5.78 -12.27 0.33
C GLN A 72 -6.98 -12.65 1.20
N GLY A 73 -8.12 -11.99 1.00
CA GLY A 73 -9.35 -12.26 1.75
C GLY A 73 -9.32 -11.83 3.22
N GLY A 74 -8.57 -10.77 3.56
CA GLY A 74 -8.54 -10.20 4.91
C GLY A 74 -7.69 -10.95 5.93
N LYS A 75 -7.03 -12.04 5.54
CA LYS A 75 -6.10 -12.79 6.41
C LYS A 75 -4.66 -12.49 6.00
N ALA A 76 -3.99 -11.64 6.76
CA ALA A 76 -2.54 -11.48 6.64
C ALA A 76 -1.84 -12.64 7.35
N ASN A 77 -0.86 -13.28 6.70
CA ASN A 77 -0.02 -14.28 7.35
C ASN A 77 1.00 -13.57 8.25
N MET A 78 0.61 -13.27 9.49
CA MET A 78 1.43 -12.50 10.41
C MET A 78 2.72 -13.23 10.82
N GLU A 79 2.73 -14.56 10.79
CA GLU A 79 3.94 -15.36 11.06
C GLU A 79 5.02 -15.11 10.00
N GLU A 80 4.62 -15.11 8.72
CA GLU A 80 5.53 -14.82 7.61
C GLU A 80 6.06 -13.39 7.66
N VAL A 81 5.20 -12.42 8.01
CA VAL A 81 5.56 -11.01 8.20
C VAL A 81 6.64 -10.87 9.28
N MET A 82 6.49 -11.56 10.41
CA MET A 82 7.43 -11.49 11.53
C MET A 82 8.77 -12.16 11.24
N ASP A 83 8.78 -13.31 10.57
CA ASP A 83 10.03 -13.98 10.15
C ASP A 83 10.80 -13.13 9.13
N ARG A 84 10.10 -12.57 8.14
CA ARG A 84 10.70 -11.64 7.15
C ARG A 84 11.22 -10.37 7.82
N PHE A 85 10.44 -9.77 8.71
CA PHE A 85 10.83 -8.60 9.48
C PHE A 85 12.13 -8.88 10.25
N LYS A 86 12.20 -9.96 11.03
CA LYS A 86 13.38 -10.28 11.84
C LYS A 86 14.64 -10.41 10.98
N ARG A 87 14.57 -11.19 9.91
CA ARG A 87 15.72 -11.39 9.00
C ARG A 87 16.20 -10.08 8.39
N LEU A 88 15.28 -9.26 7.88
CA LEU A 88 15.62 -7.98 7.23
C LEU A 88 16.12 -6.95 8.26
N PHE A 89 15.53 -6.92 9.46
CA PHE A 89 15.89 -5.98 10.51
C PHE A 89 17.30 -6.26 11.06
N ASP A 90 17.61 -7.52 11.36
CA ASP A 90 18.91 -7.95 11.87
C ASP A 90 20.02 -7.75 10.83
N SER A 91 19.73 -8.06 9.55
CA SER A 91 20.68 -7.88 8.45
C SER A 91 20.98 -6.40 8.14
N ASN A 92 20.09 -5.48 8.53
CA ASN A 92 20.25 -4.04 8.30
C ASN A 92 20.58 -3.26 9.59
N GLU A 93 21.03 -3.95 10.64
CA GLU A 93 21.43 -3.27 11.88
C GLU A 93 22.60 -2.30 11.62
N PRO A 94 22.50 -1.02 12.03
CA PRO A 94 23.55 -0.01 11.77
C PRO A 94 24.93 -0.39 12.31
N LYS A 95 24.96 -1.16 13.40
CA LYS A 95 26.20 -1.63 14.02
C LYS A 95 26.97 -2.62 13.14
N ASN A 96 26.25 -3.36 12.29
CA ASN A 96 26.82 -4.38 11.40
C ASN A 96 27.05 -3.84 9.98
N GLY A 97 27.14 -2.51 9.81
CA GLY A 97 27.28 -1.86 8.50
C GLY A 97 25.96 -1.68 7.75
N GLY A 98 24.83 -1.93 8.40
CA GLY A 98 23.50 -1.66 7.85
C GLY A 98 23.13 -0.17 7.85
N SER A 99 21.98 0.16 7.26
CA SER A 99 21.47 1.53 7.22
C SER A 99 20.33 1.72 8.22
N PHE A 100 20.48 2.71 9.09
CA PHE A 100 19.40 3.12 10.00
C PHE A 100 18.13 3.51 9.26
N TYR A 101 18.26 4.08 8.06
CA TYR A 101 17.12 4.44 7.23
C TYR A 101 16.36 3.19 6.76
N LEU A 102 17.08 2.17 6.28
CA LEU A 102 16.47 0.92 5.84
C LEU A 102 15.82 0.19 7.01
N GLN A 103 16.50 0.11 8.15
CA GLN A 103 15.97 -0.45 9.38
C GLN A 103 14.67 0.27 9.82
N SER A 104 14.65 1.60 9.74
CA SER A 104 13.46 2.41 10.04
C SER A 104 12.33 2.14 9.04
N LYS A 105 12.62 1.94 7.75
CA LYS A 105 11.60 1.60 6.74
C LYS A 105 11.02 0.20 6.95
N ILE A 106 11.85 -0.77 7.32
CA ILE A 106 11.43 -2.13 7.64
C ILE A 106 10.50 -2.14 8.86
N LEU A 107 10.83 -1.36 9.90
CA LEU A 107 9.97 -1.20 11.08
C LEU A 107 8.61 -0.61 10.71
N ARG A 108 8.60 0.49 9.93
CA ARG A 108 7.35 1.15 9.51
C ARG A 108 6.49 0.26 8.63
N ALA A 109 7.09 -0.59 7.80
CA ALA A 109 6.37 -1.57 6.99
C ALA A 109 5.64 -2.60 7.87
N ARG A 110 6.29 -3.09 8.93
CA ARG A 110 5.68 -4.01 9.90
C ARG A 110 4.51 -3.36 10.61
N GLU A 111 4.71 -2.16 11.16
CA GLU A 111 3.65 -1.38 11.83
C GLU A 111 2.45 -1.15 10.92
N ARG A 112 2.68 -0.87 9.63
CA ARG A 112 1.61 -0.64 8.65
C ARG A 112 0.79 -1.89 8.38
N ILE A 113 1.42 -3.06 8.27
CA ILE A 113 0.75 -4.34 8.04
C ILE A 113 0.00 -4.79 9.31
N GLU A 114 0.60 -4.61 10.49
CA GLU A 114 -0.05 -4.86 11.79
C GLU A 114 -1.31 -4.02 11.97
N ALA A 115 -1.24 -2.73 11.61
CA ALA A 115 -2.38 -1.81 11.69
C ALA A 115 -3.55 -2.19 10.77
N GLU A 116 -3.29 -2.90 9.65
CA GLU A 116 -4.36 -3.43 8.78
C GLU A 116 -4.88 -4.79 9.25
N ALA A 117 -4.02 -5.61 9.87
CA ALA A 117 -4.40 -6.91 10.40
C ALA A 117 -5.25 -6.80 11.70
N GLY A 118 -5.02 -5.78 12.53
CA GLY A 118 -5.79 -5.51 13.74
C GLY A 118 -7.31 -5.44 13.52
N PRO A 119 -7.82 -4.52 12.67
CA PRO A 119 -9.25 -4.42 12.38
C PRO A 119 -9.79 -5.64 11.62
N ALA A 120 -8.96 -6.37 10.89
CA ALA A 120 -9.36 -7.64 10.25
C ALA A 120 -9.54 -8.78 11.26
N MET A 121 -8.68 -8.85 12.29
CA MET A 121 -8.84 -9.80 13.40
C MET A 121 -10.03 -9.46 14.29
N GLU A 122 -10.29 -8.18 14.57
CA GLU A 122 -11.49 -7.75 15.30
C GLU A 122 -12.78 -8.04 14.54
N LYS A 123 -12.82 -7.80 13.22
CA LYS A 123 -13.98 -8.16 12.38
C LYS A 123 -14.18 -9.67 12.30
N ALA A 124 -13.11 -10.45 12.18
CA ALA A 124 -13.20 -11.91 12.21
C ALA A 124 -13.68 -12.45 13.56
N ALA A 125 -13.26 -11.83 14.67
CA ALA A 125 -13.74 -12.15 16.01
C ALA A 125 -15.22 -11.77 16.18
N GLN A 126 -15.64 -10.59 15.71
CA GLN A 126 -17.04 -10.16 15.73
C GLN A 126 -17.93 -11.04 14.85
N GLU A 127 -17.47 -11.45 13.66
CA GLU A 127 -18.21 -12.37 12.79
C GLU A 127 -18.31 -13.79 13.39
N ALA A 128 -17.29 -14.23 14.14
CA ALA A 128 -17.33 -15.47 14.90
C ALA A 128 -18.31 -15.38 16.08
N GLU A 129 -18.28 -14.29 16.85
CA GLU A 129 -19.23 -14.04 17.95
C GLU A 129 -20.68 -13.91 17.45
N VAL A 130 -20.90 -13.31 16.28
CA VAL A 130 -22.22 -13.22 15.64
C VAL A 130 -22.69 -14.58 15.13
N LYS A 131 -21.78 -15.43 14.60
CA LYS A 131 -22.10 -16.80 14.16
C LYS A 131 -22.32 -17.78 15.31
N GLU A 132 -21.61 -17.63 16.41
CA GLU A 132 -21.78 -18.44 17.62
C GLU A 132 -23.02 -18.05 18.45
N GLY A 133 -23.75 -17.03 18.00
CA GLY A 133 -24.99 -16.60 18.62
C GLY A 133 -24.72 -15.70 19.80
N TRP A 134 -24.82 -14.40 19.58
CA TRP A 134 -24.88 -13.40 20.63
C TRP A 134 -26.02 -13.74 21.60
N ASN A 135 -25.70 -14.29 22.77
CA ASN A 135 -26.65 -14.52 23.86
C ASN A 135 -26.36 -13.51 24.98
N PRO A 136 -26.80 -12.24 24.83
CA PRO A 136 -26.69 -11.30 25.92
C PRO A 136 -27.59 -11.82 27.04
N LYS A 137 -26.98 -12.34 28.11
CA LYS A 137 -27.65 -12.44 29.41
C LYS A 137 -27.85 -11.02 29.93
N VAL A 138 -28.74 -10.27 29.27
CA VAL A 138 -29.37 -9.09 29.84
C VAL A 138 -30.02 -9.62 31.10
N TYR A 139 -29.51 -9.18 32.24
CA TYR A 139 -29.97 -9.54 33.57
C TYR A 139 -31.51 -9.63 33.57
N LYS A 140 -32.00 -10.86 33.73
CA LYS A 140 -33.40 -11.12 34.04
C LYS A 140 -33.53 -10.96 35.54
N ASP A 141 -34.21 -9.89 35.93
CA ASP A 141 -34.92 -9.70 37.20
C ASP A 141 -34.25 -10.21 38.48
N ARG A 142 -33.69 -9.28 39.27
CA ARG A 142 -34.20 -9.06 40.63
C ARG A 142 -33.87 -7.65 41.13
#